data_AF-A0A3N0EBL2-F1
#
_entry.id   AF-A0A3N0EBL2-F1
#
_cell.length_a   1.000
_cell.length_b   1.000
_cell.length_c   1.000
_cell.angle_alpha   90.00
_cell.angle_beta   90.00
_cell.angle_gamma   90.00
#
_symmetry.space_group_name_H-M   'P 1'
#
loop_
_entity.id
_entity.type
_entity.pdbx_description
1 polymer ?
#
loop_
_entity_poly.entity_id
_entity_poly.type
_entity_poly.pdbx_seq_one_letter_code
_entity_poly.pdbx_strand_id
1 'polypeptide(L)'
;MSTTATPQRPLRPGFYLWLLRAAVLAHAAVLLFEFATAGQLVAGKFGALPLHSTGAVVTHVVAGIQLVAAALFRWPARGSLLPGVLSALAFALGLGQAYLGSHRVLDLHVPVALLLVVLVTWVLAWTWTAPARHARP
;
A
#
# COMPACT_ATOMS: atom_id res chain seq x y z
N MET A 1 39.17 -24.54 17.89
CA MET A 1 38.54 -23.20 17.73
C MET A 1 37.08 -23.47 17.37
N SER A 2 36.18 -23.43 18.36
CA SER A 2 34.75 -23.70 18.15
C SER A 2 34.01 -22.38 17.97
N THR A 3 33.52 -22.14 16.76
CA THR A 3 32.74 -20.95 16.42
C THR A 3 31.33 -21.11 16.97
N THR A 4 31.02 -20.43 18.08
CA THR A 4 29.68 -20.36 18.65
C THR A 4 28.80 -19.51 17.73
N ALA A 5 28.10 -20.15 16.80
CA ALA A 5 27.10 -19.49 15.98
C ALA A 5 25.91 -19.12 16.87
N THR A 6 25.71 -17.82 17.14
CA THR A 6 24.52 -17.32 17.82
C THR A 6 23.29 -17.73 17.00
N PRO A 7 22.34 -18.51 17.55
CA PRO A 7 21.15 -18.89 16.81
C PRO A 7 20.36 -17.62 16.47
N GLN A 8 20.32 -17.26 15.19
CA GLN A 8 19.46 -16.18 14.72
C GLN A 8 18.02 -16.60 14.97
N ARG A 9 17.36 -15.93 15.92
CA ARG A 9 15.96 -16.23 16.26
C ARG A 9 15.10 -15.92 15.03
N PRO A 10 14.47 -16.92 14.38
CA PRO A 10 13.65 -16.66 13.22
C PRO A 10 12.52 -15.70 13.60
N LEU A 11 12.39 -14.60 12.85
CA LEU A 11 11.29 -13.65 13.04
C LEU A 11 9.97 -14.40 12.87
N ARG A 12 9.06 -14.26 13.84
CA ARG A 12 7.79 -14.98 13.85
C ARG A 12 6.95 -14.55 12.64
N PRO A 13 6.30 -15.46 11.89
CA PRO A 13 5.44 -15.12 10.74
C PRO A 13 4.40 -14.03 11.03
N GLY A 14 3.93 -13.94 12.28
CA GLY A 14 3.01 -12.90 12.73
C GLY A 14 3.57 -11.47 12.70
N PHE A 15 4.88 -11.27 12.83
CA PHE A 15 5.51 -9.95 12.75
C PHE A 15 5.36 -9.36 11.35
N TYR A 16 5.71 -10.14 10.31
CA TYR A 16 5.62 -9.68 8.93
C TYR A 16 4.18 -9.41 8.49
N LEU A 17 3.22 -10.20 8.97
CA LEU A 17 1.79 -9.94 8.74
C LEU A 17 1.34 -8.62 9.38
N TRP A 18 1.80 -8.31 10.59
CA TRP A 18 1.52 -7.03 11.24
C TRP A 18 2.18 -5.85 10.54
N LEU A 19 3.40 -6.02 10.03
CA LEU A 19 4.07 -5.01 9.22
C LEU A 19 3.24 -4.69 7.95
N LEU A 20 2.76 -5.73 7.25
CA LEU A 20 1.89 -5.56 6.09
C LEU A 20 0.57 -4.87 6.47
N ARG A 21 -0.06 -5.25 7.58
CA ARG A 21 -1.28 -4.58 8.10
C ARG A 21 -1.07 -3.11 8.37
N ALA A 22 0.02 -2.75 9.05
CA ALA A 22 0.32 -1.36 9.36
C ALA A 22 0.57 -0.56 8.07
N ALA A 23 1.33 -1.12 7.13
CA ALA A 23 1.64 -0.46 5.87
C ALA A 23 0.39 -0.24 4.99
N VAL A 24 -0.46 -1.26 4.83
CA VAL A 24 -1.69 -1.14 4.02
C VAL A 24 -2.74 -0.26 4.70
N LEU A 25 -2.80 -0.24 6.04
CA LEU A 25 -3.65 0.68 6.78
C LEU A 25 -3.20 2.13 6.60
N ALA A 26 -1.88 2.39 6.68
CA ALA A 26 -1.32 3.70 6.39
C ALA A 26 -1.64 4.13 4.95
N HIS A 27 -1.53 3.22 3.98
CA HIS A 27 -1.85 3.53 2.59
C HIS A 27 -3.32 3.90 2.43
N ALA A 28 -4.23 3.12 3.04
CA ALA A 28 -5.66 3.43 3.04
C ALA A 28 -5.97 4.80 3.69
N ALA A 29 -5.29 5.15 4.78
CA ALA A 29 -5.46 6.44 5.44
C ALA A 29 -4.98 7.61 4.56
N VAL A 30 -3.87 7.45 3.84
CA VAL A 30 -3.39 8.47 2.89
C VAL A 30 -4.35 8.59 1.70
N LEU A 31 -4.88 7.49 1.17
CA LEU A 31 -5.91 7.56 0.13
C LEU A 31 -7.15 8.30 0.63
N LEU A 32 -7.62 8.06 1.86
CA LEU A 32 -8.73 8.82 2.43
C LEU A 32 -8.43 10.33 2.45
N PHE A 33 -7.22 10.73 2.81
CA PHE A 33 -6.78 12.12 2.76
C PHE A 33 -6.77 12.68 1.32
N GLU A 34 -6.27 11.92 0.35
CA GLU A 34 -6.28 12.29 -1.06
C GLU A 34 -7.69 12.51 -1.60
N PHE A 35 -8.64 11.64 -1.24
CA PHE A 35 -10.04 11.79 -1.64
C PHE A 35 -10.73 12.97 -0.95
N ALA A 36 -10.39 13.25 0.32
CA ALA A 36 -10.90 14.43 1.02
C ALA A 36 -10.44 15.72 0.34
N THR A 37 -9.15 15.81 -0.03
CA THR A 37 -8.60 16.98 -0.73
C THR A 37 -9.11 17.07 -2.17
N ALA A 38 -9.22 15.95 -2.89
CA ALA A 38 -9.85 15.90 -4.21
C ALA A 38 -11.31 16.38 -4.18
N GLY A 39 -12.08 15.99 -3.15
CA GLY A 39 -13.44 16.49 -2.93
C GLY A 39 -13.50 18.01 -2.76
N GLN A 40 -12.53 18.62 -2.07
CA GLN A 40 -12.41 20.08 -2.00
C GLN A 40 -12.12 20.70 -3.38
N LEU A 41 -11.24 20.08 -4.19
CA LEU A 41 -10.90 20.54 -5.53
C LEU A 41 -12.11 20.50 -6.48
N VAL A 42 -12.89 19.42 -6.44
CA VAL A 42 -14.14 19.29 -7.21
C VAL A 42 -15.16 20.37 -6.77
N ALA A 43 -15.18 20.72 -5.49
CA ALA A 43 -16.01 21.81 -4.97
C ALA A 43 -15.44 23.23 -5.27
N GLY A 44 -14.41 23.35 -6.10
CA GLY A 44 -13.81 24.63 -6.50
C GLY A 44 -12.85 25.25 -5.48
N LYS A 45 -12.51 24.55 -4.40
CA LYS A 45 -11.60 25.05 -3.35
C LYS A 45 -10.15 24.71 -3.69
N PHE A 46 -9.62 25.39 -4.71
CA PHE A 46 -8.26 25.14 -5.23
C PHE A 46 -7.11 25.38 -4.24
N GLY A 47 -7.38 26.02 -3.09
CA GLY A 47 -6.42 26.10 -1.98
C GLY A 47 -6.02 24.73 -1.40
N ALA A 48 -6.79 23.66 -1.67
CA ALA A 48 -6.44 22.29 -1.30
C ALA A 48 -5.40 21.64 -2.23
N LEU A 49 -5.05 22.27 -3.37
CA LEU A 49 -4.15 21.68 -4.36
C LEU A 49 -2.75 21.36 -3.80
N PRO A 50 -2.09 22.22 -2.99
CA PRO A 50 -0.80 21.88 -2.39
C PRO A 50 -0.88 20.67 -1.47
N LEU A 51 -1.99 20.53 -0.73
CA LEU A 51 -2.23 19.38 0.14
C LEU A 51 -2.42 18.10 -0.67
N HIS A 52 -3.23 18.15 -1.73
CA HIS A 52 -3.45 17.02 -2.63
C HIS A 52 -2.15 16.60 -3.34
N SER A 53 -1.39 17.55 -3.90
CA SER A 53 -0.10 17.24 -4.53
C SER A 53 0.91 16.66 -3.54
N THR A 54 0.92 17.13 -2.29
CA THR A 54 1.79 16.57 -1.24
C THR A 54 1.35 15.18 -0.84
N GLY A 55 0.04 14.96 -0.65
CA GLY A 55 -0.51 13.66 -0.32
C GLY A 55 -0.32 12.63 -1.45
N ALA A 56 -0.31 13.07 -2.71
CA ALA A 56 0.07 12.24 -3.85
C ALA A 56 1.51 11.73 -3.68
N VAL A 57 2.49 12.58 -3.34
CA VAL A 57 3.87 12.13 -3.07
C VAL A 57 3.92 11.14 -1.91
N VAL A 58 3.22 11.42 -0.81
CA VAL A 58 3.15 10.51 0.36
C VAL A 58 2.53 9.17 -0.03
N THR A 59 1.53 9.15 -0.92
CA THR A 59 0.89 7.94 -1.44
C THR A 59 1.93 7.03 -2.10
N HIS A 60 2.85 7.56 -2.90
CA HIS A 60 3.91 6.76 -3.54
C HIS A 60 4.84 6.12 -2.51
N VAL A 61 5.26 6.90 -1.50
CA VAL A 61 6.15 6.43 -0.45
C VAL A 61 5.48 5.29 0.33
N VAL A 62 4.22 5.48 0.75
CA VAL A 62 3.50 4.48 1.53
C VAL A 62 3.12 3.26 0.69
N ALA A 63 2.81 3.43 -0.60
CA ALA A 63 2.63 2.31 -1.52
C ALA A 63 3.92 1.49 -1.68
N GLY A 64 5.08 2.13 -1.76
CA GLY A 64 6.39 1.47 -1.78
C GLY A 64 6.66 0.70 -0.48
N ILE A 65 6.36 1.29 0.67
CA ILE A 65 6.46 0.61 1.99
C ILE A 65 5.53 -0.61 2.04
N GLN A 66 4.29 -0.49 1.56
CA GLN A 66 3.35 -1.61 1.48
C GLN A 66 3.90 -2.73 0.60
N LEU A 67 4.46 -2.42 -0.56
CA LEU A 67 5.06 -3.41 -1.45
C LEU A 67 6.24 -4.13 -0.78
N VAL A 68 7.13 -3.40 -0.11
CA VAL A 68 8.24 -4.00 0.65
C VAL A 68 7.72 -4.90 1.77
N ALA A 69 6.71 -4.45 2.53
CA ALA A 69 6.10 -5.26 3.58
C ALA A 69 5.47 -6.55 3.02
N ALA A 70 4.83 -6.48 1.85
CA ALA A 70 4.26 -7.64 1.18
C ALA A 70 5.35 -8.61 0.68
N ALA A 71 6.49 -8.11 0.18
CA ALA A 71 7.63 -8.94 -0.20
C ALA A 71 8.26 -9.64 1.02
N LEU A 72 8.41 -8.94 2.15
CA LEU A 72 8.88 -9.50 3.42
C LEU A 72 7.90 -10.56 3.98
N PHE A 73 6.59 -10.39 3.76
CA PHE A 73 5.62 -11.41 4.10
C PHE A 73 5.75 -12.67 3.21
N ARG A 74 6.15 -12.53 1.94
CA ARG A 74 6.35 -13.67 1.05
C ARG A 74 7.64 -14.44 1.32
N TRP A 75 8.79 -13.77 1.31
CA TRP A 75 10.08 -14.48 1.25
C TRP A 75 10.52 -15.03 2.61
N PRO A 76 10.71 -14.20 3.66
CA PRO A 76 10.98 -14.68 5.01
C PRO A 76 9.91 -15.60 5.60
N ALA A 77 8.62 -15.34 5.35
CA ALA A 77 7.51 -16.02 6.03
C ALA A 77 6.74 -17.02 5.15
N ARG A 78 7.18 -17.29 3.91
CA ARG A 78 6.54 -18.18 2.93
C ARG A 78 5.04 -17.88 2.71
N GLY A 79 4.63 -16.62 2.93
CA GLY A 79 3.24 -16.18 2.81
C GLY A 79 2.69 -16.21 1.39
N SER A 80 1.40 -15.91 1.22
CA SER A 80 0.77 -15.83 -0.10
C SER A 80 1.45 -14.77 -1.00
N LEU A 81 1.52 -15.03 -2.31
CA LEU A 81 1.98 -14.06 -3.31
C LEU A 81 0.95 -12.96 -3.59
N LEU A 82 -0.33 -13.24 -3.32
CA LEU A 82 -1.43 -12.36 -3.70
C LEU A 82 -1.28 -10.92 -3.17
N PRO A 83 -0.94 -10.67 -1.89
CA PRO A 83 -0.73 -9.30 -1.40
C PRO A 83 0.41 -8.59 -2.09
N GLY A 84 1.47 -9.33 -2.49
CA GLY A 84 2.59 -8.77 -3.23
C GLY A 84 2.18 -8.30 -4.62
N VAL A 85 1.45 -9.13 -5.37
CA VAL A 85 0.95 -8.80 -6.72
C VAL A 85 0.03 -7.58 -6.67
N LEU A 86 -0.95 -7.58 -5.74
CA LEU A 86 -1.88 -6.45 -5.61
C LEU A 86 -1.18 -5.17 -5.14
N SER A 87 -0.18 -5.27 -4.26
CA SER A 87 0.61 -4.11 -3.82
C SER A 87 1.50 -3.56 -4.94
N ALA A 88 2.06 -4.43 -5.79
CA ALA A 88 2.84 -4.02 -6.95
C ALA A 88 1.96 -3.30 -7.97
N LEU A 89 0.76 -3.83 -8.23
CA LEU A 89 -0.23 -3.19 -9.09
C LEU A 89 -0.65 -1.82 -8.51
N ALA A 90 -0.94 -1.75 -7.22
CA ALA A 90 -1.29 -0.50 -6.55
C ALA A 90 -0.16 0.54 -6.65
N PHE A 91 1.10 0.14 -6.46
CA PHE A 91 2.26 1.01 -6.61
C PHE A 91 2.41 1.55 -8.05
N ALA A 92 2.27 0.67 -9.05
CA ALA A 92 2.33 1.06 -10.46
C ALA A 92 1.19 2.00 -10.84
N LEU A 93 -0.04 1.73 -10.39
CA LEU A 93 -1.18 2.61 -10.60
C LEU A 93 -1.00 3.95 -9.89
N GLY A 94 -0.40 3.99 -8.68
CA GLY A 94 -0.04 5.22 -7.99
C GLY A 94 0.90 6.11 -8.81
N LEU A 95 1.96 5.51 -9.39
CA LEU A 95 2.84 6.24 -10.32
C LEU A 95 2.08 6.77 -11.55
N GLY A 96 1.16 5.96 -12.10
CA GLY A 96 0.25 6.39 -13.16
C GLY A 96 -0.65 7.55 -12.74
N GLN A 97 -1.13 7.56 -11.51
CA GLN A 97 -1.94 8.64 -10.95
C GLN A 97 -1.17 9.98 -10.91
N ALA A 98 0.13 9.96 -10.61
CA ALA A 98 0.95 11.17 -10.68
C ALA A 98 0.99 11.76 -12.10
N TYR A 99 1.14 10.91 -13.11
CA TYR A 99 1.10 11.34 -14.51
C TYR A 99 -0.27 11.91 -14.88
N LEU A 100 -1.35 11.17 -14.60
CA LEU A 100 -2.72 11.60 -14.94
C LEU A 100 -3.12 12.89 -14.22
N GLY A 101 -2.79 13.02 -12.94
CA GLY A 101 -3.09 14.20 -12.12
C GLY A 101 -2.32 15.44 -12.58
N SER A 102 -1.02 15.29 -12.87
CA SER A 102 -0.19 16.41 -13.37
C SER A 102 -0.62 16.91 -14.75
N HIS A 103 -1.18 16.04 -15.59
CA HIS A 103 -1.68 16.38 -16.93
C HIS A 103 -3.18 16.70 -16.97
N ARG A 104 -3.85 16.71 -15.80
CA ARG A 104 -5.30 17.00 -15.67
C ARG A 104 -6.21 16.08 -16.50
N VAL A 105 -5.79 14.84 -16.70
CA VAL A 105 -6.55 13.81 -17.43
C VAL A 105 -7.56 13.18 -16.47
N LEU A 106 -8.55 13.97 -16.04
CA LEU A 106 -9.42 13.66 -14.90
C LEU A 106 -10.37 12.47 -15.15
N ASP A 107 -10.77 12.30 -16.42
CA ASP A 107 -11.60 11.20 -16.91
C ASP A 107 -10.96 9.82 -16.69
N LEU A 108 -9.62 9.73 -16.72
CA LEU A 108 -8.88 8.53 -16.34
C LEU A 108 -8.36 8.57 -14.90
N HIS A 109 -8.00 9.75 -14.40
CA HIS A 109 -7.48 9.91 -13.05
C HIS A 109 -8.45 9.37 -12.01
N VAL A 110 -9.72 9.78 -12.08
CA VAL A 110 -10.74 9.42 -11.07
C VAL A 110 -11.09 7.93 -11.08
N PRO A 111 -11.40 7.26 -12.22
CA PRO A 111 -11.66 5.83 -12.23
C PRO A 111 -10.46 4.98 -11.79
N VAL A 112 -9.24 5.38 -12.15
CA VAL A 112 -8.03 4.67 -11.72
C VAL A 112 -7.77 4.88 -10.22
N ALA A 113 -8.08 6.06 -9.66
CA ALA A 113 -8.05 6.28 -8.21
C ALA A 113 -9.03 5.36 -7.47
N LEU A 114 -10.24 5.17 -8.00
CA LEU A 114 -11.22 4.22 -7.45
C LEU A 114 -10.70 2.79 -7.48
N LEU A 115 -10.10 2.35 -8.59
CA LEU A 115 -9.46 1.04 -8.67
C LEU A 115 -8.35 0.88 -7.63
N LEU A 116 -7.54 1.92 -7.41
CA LEU A 116 -6.48 1.92 -6.40
C LEU A 116 -7.06 1.73 -4.99
N VAL A 117 -8.17 2.40 -4.65
CA VAL A 117 -8.89 2.20 -3.38
C VAL A 117 -9.36 0.76 -3.24
N VAL A 118 -9.96 0.19 -4.28
CA VAL A 118 -10.43 -1.22 -4.26
C VAL A 118 -9.25 -2.16 -3.99
N LEU A 119 -8.11 -1.99 -4.67
CA LEU A 119 -6.94 -2.84 -4.47
C LEU A 119 -6.39 -2.74 -3.03
N VAL A 120 -6.22 -1.53 -2.51
CA VAL A 120 -5.65 -1.30 -1.17
C VAL A 120 -6.60 -1.81 -0.09
N THR A 121 -7.90 -1.52 -0.20
CA THR A 121 -8.92 -2.00 0.76
C THR A 121 -9.08 -3.52 0.70
N TRP A 122 -8.99 -4.12 -0.48
CA TRP A 122 -9.00 -5.57 -0.62
C TRP A 122 -7.80 -6.22 0.07
N VAL A 123 -6.59 -5.70 -0.14
CA VAL A 123 -5.39 -6.20 0.56
C VAL A 123 -5.54 -6.02 2.06
N LEU A 124 -6.02 -4.86 2.53
CA LEU A 124 -6.27 -4.60 3.95
C LEU A 124 -7.23 -5.63 4.53
N ALA A 125 -8.40 -5.83 3.92
CA ALA A 125 -9.39 -6.82 4.36
C ALA A 125 -8.80 -8.24 4.33
N TRP A 126 -8.08 -8.58 3.26
CA TRP A 126 -7.43 -9.88 3.09
C TRP A 126 -6.48 -10.20 4.25
N THR A 127 -5.72 -9.22 4.77
CA THR A 127 -4.78 -9.44 5.89
C THR A 127 -5.46 -9.92 7.18
N TRP A 128 -6.78 -9.82 7.30
CA TRP A 128 -7.58 -10.28 8.44
C TRP A 128 -8.30 -11.60 8.20
N THR A 129 -8.15 -12.19 7.01
CA THR A 129 -8.78 -13.48 6.66
C THR A 129 -7.99 -14.68 7.20
N ALA A 130 -8.61 -15.86 7.24
CA ALA A 130 -7.94 -17.11 7.65
C ALA A 130 -6.74 -17.47 6.76
N PRO A 131 -6.79 -17.34 5.41
CA PRO A 131 -5.64 -17.54 4.53
C PRO A 131 -4.42 -16.69 4.90
N ALA A 132 -4.61 -15.46 5.38
CA ALA A 132 -3.50 -14.60 5.79
C ALA A 132 -2.79 -15.09 7.07
N ARG A 133 -3.50 -15.82 7.94
CA ARG A 133 -2.94 -16.39 9.18
C ARG A 133 -2.21 -17.72 8.97
N HIS A 134 -2.57 -18.46 7.92
CA HIS A 134 -1.96 -19.74 7.60
C HIS A 134 -0.80 -19.56 6.63
N ALA A 135 0.32 -19.04 7.12
CA ALA A 135 1.60 -19.21 6.43
C ALA A 135 1.93 -20.70 6.48
N ARG A 136 1.80 -21.41 5.34
CA ARG A 136 2.14 -22.84 5.29
C ARG A 136 3.65 -22.98 5.59
N PRO A 137 4.04 -23.83 6.57
CA PRO A 137 5.45 -24.06 6.89
C PRO A 137 6.24 -24.59 5.69
#